data_AF-A0A5E5PPE3-F1
#
_entry.id   AF-A0A5E5PPE3-F1
#
_cell.length_a   1.000
_cell.length_b   1.000
_cell.length_c   1.000
_cell.angle_alpha   90.00
_cell.angle_beta   90.00
_cell.angle_gamma   90.00
#
_symmetry.space_group_name_H-M   'P 1'
#
loop_
_entity.id
_entity.type
_entity.pdbx_description
1 polymer ?
#
loop_
_entity_poly.entity_id
_entity_poly.type
_entity_poly.pdbx_seq_one_letter_code
_entity_poly.pdbx_strand_id
1 'polypeptide(L)'
;MHLPLPPLKPMAQSRRGVTQMGGGSGVPVGTGYTKIYSAWGAFAALKADGSITTWGSSSNGGTGAPTDSGYTKIYSNNWSFVALKADGSITAWGDFNNGGTGAPTDSGYIKIYSTMYAFAAVKADGSITAWGSPNRGGTISTATDLNIDY
;
A
#
# COMPACT_ATOMS: atom_id res chain seq x y z
N MET A 1 44.59 36.90 32.61
CA MET A 1 44.18 36.59 31.24
C MET A 1 43.37 35.30 31.28
N HIS A 2 42.06 35.36 31.03
CA HIS A 2 41.18 34.18 31.03
C HIS A 2 41.01 33.71 29.59
N LEU A 3 41.54 32.52 29.25
CA LEU A 3 41.37 31.90 27.95
C LEU A 3 40.02 31.15 27.93
N PRO A 4 39.13 31.39 26.95
CA PRO A 4 37.86 30.68 26.87
C PRO A 4 38.07 29.22 26.45
N LEU A 5 37.26 28.32 27.03
CA LEU A 5 37.26 26.89 26.70
C LEU A 5 36.78 26.65 25.26
N PRO A 6 37.40 25.70 24.52
CA PRO A 6 36.93 25.34 23.19
C PRO A 6 35.57 24.60 23.26
N PRO A 7 34.72 24.74 22.23
CA PRO A 7 33.42 24.06 22.20
C PRO A 7 33.57 22.55 22.08
N LEU A 8 32.71 21.81 22.79
CA LEU A 8 32.66 20.36 22.77
C LEU A 8 32.20 19.86 21.39
N LYS A 9 32.95 18.93 20.79
CA LYS A 9 32.52 18.22 19.57
C LYS A 9 31.32 17.31 19.88
N PRO A 10 30.30 17.22 19.01
CA PRO A 10 29.19 16.29 19.20
C PRO A 10 29.69 14.84 19.22
N MET A 11 29.31 14.09 20.25
CA MET A 11 29.53 12.64 20.31
C MET A 11 28.68 11.96 19.22
N ALA A 12 29.34 11.22 18.32
CA ALA A 12 28.65 10.34 17.39
C ALA A 12 27.99 9.19 18.15
N GLN A 13 26.66 9.04 18.02
CA GLN A 13 25.96 7.88 18.55
C GLN A 13 26.38 6.62 17.78
N SER A 14 26.95 5.66 18.50
CA SER A 14 27.25 4.32 18.02
C SER A 14 25.95 3.58 17.70
N ARG A 15 25.68 3.29 16.42
CA ARG A 15 24.65 2.33 16.02
C ARG A 15 25.25 0.94 15.93
N ARG A 16 25.37 0.26 17.07
CA ARG A 16 25.61 -1.18 17.09
C ARG A 16 24.40 -1.88 17.72
N GLY A 17 23.77 -2.75 16.92
CA GLY A 17 23.04 -3.91 17.46
C GLY A 17 21.53 -3.79 17.61
N VAL A 18 20.79 -3.29 16.61
CA VAL A 18 19.34 -3.56 16.56
C VAL A 18 19.10 -4.69 15.55
N THR A 19 19.12 -5.93 16.02
CA THR A 19 18.58 -7.06 15.25
C THR A 19 17.05 -6.96 15.35
N GLN A 20 16.45 -6.27 14.39
CA GLN A 20 15.01 -5.96 14.40
C GLN A 20 14.23 -7.13 13.79
N MET A 21 13.42 -7.80 14.61
CA MET A 21 12.54 -8.87 14.13
C MET A 21 11.42 -8.29 13.27
N GLY A 22 11.32 -8.77 12.03
CA GLY A 22 10.17 -8.68 11.12
C GLY A 22 9.39 -7.37 11.11
N GLY A 23 9.87 -6.36 10.37
CA GLY A 23 9.05 -5.18 10.03
C GLY A 23 9.81 -3.89 9.77
N GLY A 24 11.06 -3.76 10.23
CA GLY A 24 11.79 -2.50 10.14
C GLY A 24 13.14 -2.54 9.39
N SER A 25 13.48 -3.65 8.73
CA SER A 25 14.59 -3.64 7.76
C SER A 25 14.15 -2.92 6.48
N GLY A 26 14.93 -1.93 6.03
CA GLY A 26 14.68 -1.25 4.75
C GLY A 26 13.73 -0.05 4.79
N VAL A 27 13.48 0.55 5.96
CA VAL A 27 12.75 1.83 6.03
C VAL A 27 13.41 2.83 5.09
N PRO A 28 12.68 3.42 4.13
CA PRO A 28 13.27 4.31 3.16
C PRO A 28 13.78 5.58 3.83
N VAL A 29 15.06 5.88 3.58
CA VAL A 29 15.68 7.14 3.97
C VAL A 29 15.45 8.15 2.84
N GLY A 30 14.84 9.29 3.15
CA GLY A 30 14.56 10.33 2.15
C GLY A 30 13.50 11.32 2.61
N THR A 31 13.29 12.35 1.81
CA THR A 31 12.26 13.38 2.01
C THR A 31 11.19 13.28 0.90
N GLY A 32 10.12 14.08 1.01
CA GLY A 32 9.07 14.14 -0.01
C GLY A 32 7.94 13.12 0.12
N TYR A 33 8.00 12.24 1.13
CA TYR A 33 6.86 11.40 1.51
C TYR A 33 5.75 12.25 2.14
N THR A 34 4.52 12.04 1.69
CA THR A 34 3.34 12.80 2.16
C THR A 34 2.41 11.95 3.01
N LYS A 35 2.38 10.62 2.78
CA LYS A 35 1.49 9.67 3.44
C LYS A 35 2.17 8.31 3.59
N ILE A 36 1.82 7.58 4.66
CA ILE A 36 2.25 6.20 4.92
C ILE A 36 1.00 5.35 5.17
N TYR A 37 1.02 4.13 4.66
CA TYR A 37 -0.03 3.12 4.77
C TYR A 37 0.59 1.81 5.24
N SER A 38 -0.17 1.01 5.98
CA SER A 38 0.31 -0.23 6.61
C SER A 38 -0.58 -1.42 6.27
N ALA A 39 0.05 -2.53 5.97
CA ALA A 39 -0.51 -3.88 6.01
C ALA A 39 0.09 -4.63 7.22
N TRP A 40 -0.29 -5.89 7.48
CA TRP A 40 0.10 -6.61 8.70
C TRP A 40 1.63 -6.66 8.90
N GLY A 41 2.41 -6.80 7.83
CA GLY A 41 3.87 -6.92 7.91
C GLY A 41 4.64 -5.96 7.01
N ALA A 42 3.96 -5.00 6.38
CA ALA A 42 4.53 -4.17 5.33
C ALA A 42 3.98 -2.76 5.36
N PHE A 43 4.71 -1.84 4.74
CA PHE A 43 4.33 -0.44 4.60
C PHE A 43 4.50 0.03 3.16
N ALA A 44 3.69 1.03 2.80
CA ALA A 44 3.81 1.78 1.57
C ALA A 44 3.79 3.28 1.89
N ALA A 45 4.71 4.04 1.29
CA ALA A 45 4.74 5.49 1.38
C ALA A 45 4.51 6.13 0.01
N LEU A 46 3.67 7.15 -0.01
CA LEU A 46 3.37 7.96 -1.20
C LEU A 46 4.17 9.25 -1.16
N LYS A 47 4.83 9.60 -2.27
CA LYS A 47 5.54 10.88 -2.43
C LYS A 47 4.66 11.94 -3.10
N ALA A 48 5.10 13.20 -3.01
CA ALA A 48 4.39 14.34 -3.62
C ALA A 48 4.28 14.26 -5.15
N ASP A 49 5.25 13.62 -5.82
CA ASP A 49 5.22 13.34 -7.26
C ASP A 49 4.31 12.14 -7.63
N GLY A 50 3.71 11.51 -6.62
CA GLY A 50 2.86 10.34 -6.77
C GLY A 50 3.62 9.03 -6.97
N SER A 51 4.94 8.98 -6.79
CA SER A 51 5.70 7.72 -6.75
C SER A 51 5.52 7.00 -5.39
N ILE A 52 5.73 5.69 -5.38
CA ILE A 52 5.49 4.82 -4.22
C ILE A 52 6.79 4.13 -3.80
N THR A 53 6.99 3.98 -2.49
CA THR A 53 8.07 3.17 -1.93
C THR A 53 7.52 2.23 -0.87
N THR A 54 7.93 0.97 -0.89
CA THR A 54 7.47 -0.05 0.06
C THR A 54 8.64 -0.68 0.83
N TRP A 55 8.32 -1.20 2.02
CA TRP A 55 9.26 -1.95 2.85
C TRP A 55 8.51 -2.93 3.77
N GLY A 56 9.24 -3.90 4.32
CA GLY A 56 8.68 -4.96 5.17
C GLY A 56 8.53 -6.29 4.44
N SER A 57 7.56 -7.11 4.86
CA SER A 57 7.34 -8.46 4.34
C SER A 57 6.95 -8.44 2.86
N SER A 58 7.71 -9.12 2.02
CA SER A 58 7.43 -9.26 0.59
C SER A 58 6.07 -9.92 0.32
N SER A 59 5.69 -10.91 1.14
CA SER A 59 4.39 -11.59 1.05
C SER A 59 3.21 -10.64 1.28
N ASN A 60 3.43 -9.51 1.97
CA ASN A 60 2.37 -8.58 2.36
C ASN A 60 2.47 -7.25 1.59
N GLY A 61 3.21 -7.22 0.47
CA GLY A 61 3.38 -6.02 -0.35
C GLY A 61 4.51 -5.08 0.08
N GLY A 62 5.43 -5.56 0.92
CA GLY A 62 6.69 -4.86 1.24
C GLY A 62 7.66 -4.75 0.05
N THR A 63 7.33 -5.41 -1.07
CA THR A 63 7.99 -5.35 -2.37
C THR A 63 6.95 -5.36 -3.49
N GLY A 64 7.35 -5.05 -4.72
CA GLY A 64 6.47 -5.17 -5.90
C GLY A 64 5.51 -4.00 -6.10
N ALA A 65 5.75 -2.87 -5.44
CA ALA A 65 5.05 -1.63 -5.74
C ALA A 65 5.31 -1.18 -7.20
N PRO A 66 4.37 -0.44 -7.81
CA PRO A 66 4.58 0.13 -9.13
C PRO A 66 5.80 1.08 -9.16
N THR A 67 6.50 1.09 -10.30
CA THR A 67 7.71 1.90 -10.51
C THR A 67 7.43 3.26 -11.15
N ASP A 68 6.21 3.48 -11.64
CA ASP A 68 5.75 4.75 -12.19
C ASP A 68 5.21 5.70 -11.11
N SER A 69 4.78 6.89 -11.53
CA SER A 69 4.32 7.97 -10.66
C SER A 69 2.90 8.43 -11.00
N GLY A 70 2.43 9.50 -10.34
CA GLY A 70 1.09 10.05 -10.55
C GLY A 70 -0.03 9.39 -9.72
N TYR A 71 0.31 8.51 -8.77
CA TYR A 71 -0.65 7.99 -7.81
C TYR A 71 -1.05 9.09 -6.82
N THR A 72 -2.35 9.12 -6.48
CA THR A 72 -2.92 10.16 -5.61
C THR A 72 -3.31 9.61 -4.24
N LYS A 73 -3.59 8.31 -4.17
CA LYS A 73 -4.02 7.60 -2.95
C LYS A 73 -3.52 6.16 -2.98
N ILE A 74 -3.28 5.63 -1.79
CA ILE A 74 -3.05 4.20 -1.57
C ILE A 74 -4.12 3.72 -0.58
N TYR A 75 -4.56 2.49 -0.75
CA TYR A 75 -5.44 1.75 0.13
C TYR A 75 -4.76 0.43 0.48
N SER A 76 -5.15 -0.18 1.59
CA SER A 76 -4.56 -1.44 2.05
C SER A 76 -5.60 -2.33 2.69
N ASN A 77 -5.33 -3.63 2.63
CA ASN A 77 -5.90 -4.61 3.54
C ASN A 77 -4.76 -5.24 4.35
N ASN A 78 -4.99 -6.39 5.00
CA ASN A 78 -3.96 -7.00 5.84
C ASN A 78 -2.74 -7.52 5.06
N TRP A 79 -2.86 -7.75 3.75
CA TRP A 79 -1.91 -8.52 2.95
C TRP A 79 -1.47 -7.83 1.65
N SER A 80 -2.18 -6.79 1.24
CA SER A 80 -2.04 -6.19 -0.08
C SER A 80 -2.32 -4.70 -0.05
N PHE A 81 -1.82 -4.02 -1.07
CA PHE A 81 -2.02 -2.60 -1.30
C PHE A 81 -2.59 -2.34 -2.68
N VAL A 82 -3.25 -1.19 -2.80
CA VAL A 82 -3.84 -0.73 -4.04
C VAL A 82 -3.61 0.77 -4.17
N ALA A 83 -3.08 1.22 -5.31
CA ALA A 83 -2.87 2.63 -5.61
C ALA A 83 -3.85 3.11 -6.69
N LEU A 84 -4.27 4.37 -6.56
CA LEU A 84 -5.26 5.02 -7.43
C LEU A 84 -4.67 6.30 -8.03
N LYS A 85 -4.73 6.43 -9.36
CA LYS A 85 -4.34 7.66 -10.09
C LYS A 85 -5.53 8.62 -10.26
N ALA A 86 -5.23 9.84 -10.72
CA ALA A 86 -6.22 10.89 -10.93
C ALA A 86 -7.24 10.57 -12.04
N ASP A 87 -6.84 9.80 -13.05
CA ASP A 87 -7.73 9.27 -14.09
C ASP A 87 -8.62 8.11 -13.61
N GLY A 88 -8.43 7.69 -12.36
CA GLY A 88 -9.14 6.59 -11.74
C GLY A 88 -8.60 5.20 -12.11
N SER A 89 -7.44 5.09 -12.76
CA SER A 89 -6.77 3.79 -12.95
C SER A 89 -6.20 3.24 -11.64
N ILE A 90 -6.21 1.91 -11.54
CA ILE A 90 -5.88 1.17 -10.31
C ILE A 90 -4.67 0.26 -10.55
N THR A 91 -3.78 0.18 -9.57
CA THR A 91 -2.70 -0.83 -9.55
C THR A 91 -2.62 -1.48 -8.18
N ALA A 92 -2.61 -2.82 -8.15
CA ALA A 92 -2.53 -3.60 -6.92
C ALA A 92 -1.19 -4.35 -6.83
N TRP A 93 -0.73 -4.59 -5.61
CA TRP A 93 0.42 -5.43 -5.31
C TRP A 93 0.31 -6.05 -3.91
N GLY A 94 1.12 -7.09 -3.65
CA GLY A 94 1.10 -7.85 -2.41
C GLY A 94 0.62 -9.27 -2.63
N ASP A 95 -0.10 -9.82 -1.66
CA ASP A 95 -0.55 -11.21 -1.72
C ASP A 95 -1.57 -11.44 -2.86
N PHE A 96 -1.28 -12.43 -3.70
CA PHE A 96 -2.08 -12.80 -4.86
C PHE A 96 -3.53 -13.16 -4.49
N ASN A 97 -3.73 -13.94 -3.43
CA ASN A 97 -5.06 -14.43 -3.04
C ASN A 97 -5.91 -13.35 -2.36
N ASN A 98 -5.28 -12.31 -1.83
CA ASN A 98 -5.91 -11.27 -1.04
C ASN A 98 -5.92 -9.90 -1.74
N GLY A 99 -6.05 -9.92 -3.07
CA GLY A 99 -6.28 -8.72 -3.87
C GLY A 99 -5.02 -7.94 -4.24
N GLY A 100 -3.83 -8.54 -4.07
CA GLY A 100 -2.57 -8.03 -4.62
C GLY A 100 -2.48 -8.19 -6.15
N THR A 101 -3.41 -8.92 -6.74
CA THR A 101 -3.61 -9.07 -8.19
C THR A 101 -5.10 -9.06 -8.52
N GLY A 102 -5.45 -8.95 -9.81
CA GLY A 102 -6.83 -8.99 -10.27
C GLY A 102 -7.60 -7.68 -10.10
N ALA A 103 -6.89 -6.58 -9.85
CA ALA A 103 -7.47 -5.24 -9.93
C ALA A 103 -7.99 -4.96 -11.36
N PRO A 104 -9.06 -4.14 -11.49
CA PRO A 104 -9.59 -3.77 -12.79
C PRO A 104 -8.53 -3.05 -13.65
N THR A 105 -8.57 -3.30 -14.96
CA THR A 105 -7.62 -2.73 -15.94
C THR A 105 -8.13 -1.45 -16.59
N ASP A 106 -9.39 -1.10 -16.37
CA ASP A 106 -10.00 0.13 -16.83
C ASP A 106 -9.85 1.28 -15.82
N SER A 107 -10.37 2.46 -16.17
CA SER A 107 -10.24 3.69 -15.40
C SER A 107 -11.58 4.29 -14.99
N GLY A 108 -11.55 5.45 -14.32
CA GLY A 108 -12.74 6.16 -13.84
C GLY A 108 -13.20 5.79 -12.43
N TYR A 109 -12.43 4.99 -11.69
CA TYR A 109 -12.71 4.72 -10.28
C TYR A 109 -12.41 5.96 -9.43
N ILE A 110 -13.31 6.28 -8.51
CA ILE A 110 -13.21 7.48 -7.66
C ILE A 110 -12.85 7.13 -6.22
N LYS A 111 -13.12 5.90 -5.79
CA LYS A 111 -12.88 5.45 -4.42
C LYS A 111 -12.71 3.93 -4.34
N ILE A 112 -11.91 3.51 -3.38
CA ILE A 112 -11.62 2.10 -3.08
C ILE A 112 -11.90 1.87 -1.59
N TYR A 113 -12.40 0.69 -1.28
CA TYR A 113 -12.64 0.19 0.07
C TYR A 113 -12.05 -1.21 0.18
N SER A 114 -11.81 -1.65 1.40
CA SER A 114 -11.20 -2.95 1.67
C SER A 114 -11.92 -3.69 2.79
N THR A 115 -11.92 -5.02 2.66
CA THR A 115 -12.07 -5.93 3.80
C THR A 115 -10.67 -6.32 4.30
N MET A 116 -10.57 -7.30 5.19
CA MET A 116 -9.27 -7.86 5.57
C MET A 116 -8.55 -8.58 4.40
N TYR A 117 -9.29 -9.01 3.36
CA TYR A 117 -8.80 -9.96 2.34
C TYR A 117 -9.19 -9.59 0.89
N ALA A 118 -9.96 -8.52 0.70
CA ALA A 118 -10.48 -8.13 -0.61
C ALA A 118 -10.59 -6.61 -0.74
N PHE A 119 -10.81 -6.15 -1.96
CA PHE A 119 -11.06 -4.76 -2.30
C PHE A 119 -12.35 -4.62 -3.11
N ALA A 120 -12.97 -3.45 -2.99
CA ALA A 120 -14.03 -3.00 -3.87
C ALA A 120 -13.75 -1.56 -4.32
N ALA A 121 -13.96 -1.27 -5.59
CA ALA A 121 -13.81 0.05 -6.19
C ALA A 121 -15.12 0.51 -6.80
N VAL A 122 -15.40 1.81 -6.74
CA VAL A 122 -16.61 2.42 -7.27
C VAL A 122 -16.27 3.56 -8.23
N LYS A 123 -16.99 3.64 -9.35
CA LYS A 123 -16.92 4.73 -10.33
C LYS A 123 -17.95 5.81 -10.05
N ALA A 124 -17.83 6.95 -10.73
CA ALA A 124 -18.76 8.08 -10.58
C ALA A 124 -20.20 7.75 -11.01
N ASP A 125 -20.37 6.81 -11.95
CA ASP A 125 -21.68 6.31 -12.39
C ASP A 125 -22.32 5.31 -11.42
N GLY A 126 -21.64 4.98 -10.32
CA GLY A 126 -22.10 4.03 -9.31
C GLY A 126 -21.78 2.57 -9.62
N SER A 127 -21.14 2.26 -10.75
CA SER A 127 -20.66 0.89 -11.02
C SER A 127 -19.58 0.48 -10.02
N ILE A 128 -19.63 -0.80 -9.61
CA ILE A 128 -18.74 -1.37 -8.59
C ILE A 128 -18.00 -2.56 -9.19
N THR A 129 -16.73 -2.71 -8.84
CA THR A 129 -15.93 -3.91 -9.08
C THR A 129 -15.34 -4.37 -7.75
N ALA A 130 -15.29 -5.69 -7.54
CA ALA A 130 -14.63 -6.29 -6.39
C ALA A 130 -13.60 -7.34 -6.85
N TRP A 131 -12.52 -7.49 -6.09
CA TRP A 131 -11.48 -8.47 -6.35
C TRP A 131 -10.77 -8.89 -5.05
N GLY A 132 -10.02 -9.98 -5.11
CA GLY A 132 -9.37 -10.62 -3.96
C GLY A 132 -10.11 -11.89 -3.55
N SER A 133 -10.06 -12.23 -2.26
CA SER A 133 -10.59 -13.52 -1.79
C SER A 133 -12.11 -13.64 -2.01
N PRO A 134 -12.59 -14.60 -2.84
CA PRO A 134 -14.00 -14.71 -3.20
C PRO A 134 -14.93 -14.85 -1.99
N ASN A 135 -14.53 -15.70 -1.04
CA ASN A 135 -15.30 -15.96 0.19
C ASN A 135 -15.20 -14.84 1.24
N ARG A 136 -14.53 -13.72 0.91
CA ARG A 136 -14.27 -12.59 1.83
C ARG A 136 -14.56 -11.23 1.17
N GLY A 137 -15.46 -11.22 0.19
CA GLY A 137 -15.92 -10.01 -0.50
C GLY A 137 -15.16 -9.66 -1.78
N GLY A 138 -14.39 -10.61 -2.33
CA GLY A 138 -13.63 -10.43 -3.57
C GLY A 138 -14.43 -10.68 -4.85
N THR A 139 -15.71 -10.99 -4.75
CA THR A 139 -16.60 -11.19 -5.91
C THR A 139 -17.90 -10.40 -5.72
N ILE A 140 -18.46 -9.96 -6.84
CA ILE A 140 -19.82 -9.41 -6.89
C ILE A 140 -20.71 -10.54 -7.38
N SER A 141 -21.72 -10.90 -6.59
CA SER A 141 -22.79 -11.78 -7.06
C SER A 141 -23.64 -11.01 -8.06
N THR A 142 -23.58 -11.37 -9.34
CA THR A 142 -24.55 -10.88 -10.31
C THR A 142 -25.87 -11.61 -10.09
N ALA A 143 -27.01 -10.95 -10.36
CA ALA A 143 -28.34 -11.51 -10.14
C ALA A 143 -28.60 -12.84 -10.88
N THR A 144 -27.71 -13.24 -11.80
CA THR A 144 -27.71 -14.53 -12.51
C THR A 144 -27.25 -15.71 -11.65
N ASP A 145 -26.55 -15.49 -10.53
CA ASP A 145 -26.02 -16.57 -9.68
C ASP A 145 -27.07 -17.16 -8.71
N LEU A 146 -28.33 -16.72 -8.81
CA LEU A 146 -29.44 -17.24 -8.00
C LEU A 146 -30.24 -18.36 -8.68
N ASN A 147 -29.81 -18.88 -9.82
CA ASN A 147 -30.45 -20.05 -10.43
C ASN A 147 -29.90 -21.34 -9.80
N ILE A 148 -30.26 -21.59 -8.53
CA ILE A 148 -30.21 -22.93 -7.97
C ILE A 148 -31.47 -23.65 -8.45
N ASP A 149 -31.30 -24.54 -9.41
CA ASP A 149 -32.33 -25.48 -9.85
C ASP A 149 -32.83 -26.28 -8.63
N TYR A 150 -34.15 -26.26 -8.41
CA TYR A 150 -34.88 -27.07 -7.41
C TYR A 150 -35.16 -28.48 -7.92
#